data_AF-A0A8X6FRL6-F1
#
_entry.id   AF-A0A8X6FRL6-F1
#
_cell.length_a   1.000
_cell.length_b   1.000
_cell.length_c   1.000
_cell.angle_alpha   90.00
_cell.angle_beta   90.00
_cell.angle_gamma   90.00
#
_symmetry.space_group_name_H-M   'P 1'
#
loop_
_entity.id
_entity.type
_entity.pdbx_description
1 polymer ?
#
loop_
_entity_poly.entity_id
_entity_poly.type
_entity_poly.pdbx_seq_one_letter_code
_entity_poly.pdbx_strand_id
1 'polypeptide(L)'
;MSGYASSSTAGREGHATFQKPIHKDSVKDFNCCCLTLNPCTNPVITPFGFLYDKRAILDYIRLMKKEAAKRLKEHEARRKEECSKPLPFYCVDPIYGREPRYICSIYVPKSRKDRFEIIENSVSCPMSGQSLKVRDLIDVHFARVYEPLSHLASKVRYMCAVTHEVLDNSVPMVVLRTSGNVVTRKCVTERIKKDMIDPTNGKALNEGDIIPLKLMKQN
;
A
#
# COMPACT_ATOMS: atom_id res chain seq x y z
N MET A 1 -23.52 37.40 -48.80
CA MET A 1 -22.09 37.24 -48.51
C MET A 1 -21.77 38.03 -47.25
N SER A 2 -21.02 37.39 -46.35
CA SER A 2 -20.39 37.90 -45.11
C SER A 2 -21.29 38.32 -43.93
N GLY A 3 -21.50 37.36 -43.03
CA GLY A 3 -21.70 37.63 -41.59
C GLY A 3 -20.40 37.42 -40.80
N TYR A 4 -20.53 37.53 -39.47
CA TYR A 4 -19.55 37.37 -38.38
C TYR A 4 -18.85 38.70 -37.97
N ALA A 5 -19.35 39.44 -36.97
CA ALA A 5 -19.53 39.17 -35.53
C ALA A 5 -18.23 39.32 -34.73
N SER A 6 -18.06 40.52 -34.17
CA SER A 6 -17.14 40.83 -33.08
C SER A 6 -17.85 40.56 -31.75
N SER A 7 -17.38 39.58 -30.98
CA SER A 7 -17.72 39.48 -29.56
C SER A 7 -16.54 38.94 -28.77
N SER A 8 -16.07 39.83 -27.90
CA SER A 8 -15.22 39.60 -26.75
C SER A 8 -15.76 38.46 -25.88
N THR A 9 -14.89 37.50 -25.55
CA THR A 9 -15.09 36.67 -24.35
C THR A 9 -13.81 36.59 -23.55
N ALA A 10 -14.02 36.79 -22.25
CA ALA A 10 -13.04 37.01 -21.22
C ALA A 10 -12.03 35.87 -21.09
N GLY A 11 -10.81 36.24 -20.71
CA GLY A 11 -9.73 35.34 -20.34
C GLY A 11 -10.20 34.36 -19.28
N ARG A 12 -10.19 33.07 -19.63
CA ARG A 12 -10.09 32.00 -18.65
C ARG A 12 -8.61 31.83 -18.36
N GLU A 13 -8.20 32.25 -17.18
CA GLU A 13 -6.93 31.82 -16.59
C GLU A 13 -7.02 30.31 -16.35
N GLY A 14 -6.73 29.55 -17.40
CA GLY A 14 -6.36 28.16 -17.26
C GLY A 14 -5.01 28.15 -16.56
N HIS A 15 -4.97 27.83 -15.27
CA HIS A 15 -3.74 27.39 -14.63
C HIS A 15 -3.28 26.11 -15.33
N ALA A 16 -2.52 26.28 -16.41
CA ALA A 16 -1.73 25.22 -17.01
C ALA A 16 -0.76 24.78 -15.91
N THR A 17 -1.09 23.66 -15.27
CA THR A 17 -0.13 22.95 -14.44
C THR A 17 0.94 22.44 -15.40
N PHE A 18 2.02 23.21 -15.50
CA PHE A 18 3.24 22.78 -16.18
C PHE A 18 3.76 21.55 -15.43
N GLN A 19 3.35 20.36 -15.86
CA GLN A 19 4.11 19.16 -15.58
C GLN A 19 5.44 19.34 -16.31
N LYS A 20 6.44 19.86 -15.60
CA LYS A 20 7.80 19.83 -16.10
C LYS A 20 8.10 18.39 -16.50
N PRO A 21 8.63 18.13 -17.71
CA PRO A 21 9.08 16.80 -18.07
C PRO A 21 10.10 16.38 -17.01
N ILE A 22 9.74 15.36 -16.24
CA ILE A 22 10.59 14.78 -15.21
C ILE A 22 11.85 14.32 -15.94
N HIS A 23 13.02 14.81 -15.53
CA HIS A 23 14.29 14.39 -16.11
C HIS A 23 14.37 12.85 -16.06
N LYS A 24 14.80 12.25 -17.17
CA LYS A 24 14.85 10.78 -17.36
C LYS A 24 15.66 10.06 -16.28
N ASP A 25 16.50 10.80 -15.57
CA ASP A 25 17.40 10.34 -14.52
C ASP A 25 16.72 10.22 -13.14
N SER A 26 15.47 10.67 -12.98
CA SER A 26 14.70 10.62 -11.72
C SER A 26 13.81 9.38 -11.58
N VAL A 27 13.76 8.50 -12.59
CA VAL A 27 12.95 7.27 -12.55
C VAL A 27 13.84 6.11 -12.18
N LYS A 28 13.60 5.50 -11.01
CA LYS A 28 14.33 4.32 -10.56
C LYS A 28 14.07 3.14 -11.50
N ASP A 29 15.07 2.26 -11.61
CA ASP A 29 14.92 1.01 -12.33
C ASP A 29 13.81 0.13 -11.70
N PHE A 30 13.06 -0.57 -12.55
CA PHE A 30 11.87 -1.33 -12.16
C PHE A 30 12.14 -2.50 -11.21
N ASN A 31 13.40 -2.91 -11.09
CA ASN A 31 13.85 -4.00 -10.23
C ASN A 31 14.36 -3.52 -8.87
N CYS A 32 14.16 -2.26 -8.49
CA CYS A 32 14.60 -1.72 -7.20
C CYS A 32 13.51 -1.80 -6.12
N CYS A 33 13.95 -1.97 -4.87
CA CYS A 33 13.08 -2.03 -3.69
C CYS A 33 12.57 -0.62 -3.33
N CYS A 34 11.27 -0.47 -3.04
CA CYS A 34 10.69 0.82 -2.64
C CYS A 34 11.16 1.32 -1.25
N LEU A 35 11.63 0.42 -0.38
CA LEU A 35 12.15 0.77 0.95
C LEU A 35 13.64 1.15 0.92
N THR A 36 14.46 0.29 0.34
CA THR A 36 15.94 0.41 0.40
C THR A 36 16.53 1.13 -0.81
N LEU A 37 15.77 1.22 -1.91
CA LEU A 37 16.17 1.79 -3.19
C LEU A 37 17.29 1.04 -3.90
N ASN A 38 17.68 -0.12 -3.37
CA ASN A 38 18.68 -1.00 -3.96
C ASN A 38 18.03 -1.99 -4.94
N PRO A 39 18.77 -2.51 -5.93
CA PRO A 39 18.31 -3.60 -6.77
C PRO A 39 17.91 -4.82 -5.94
N CYS A 40 16.70 -5.35 -6.17
CA CYS A 40 16.18 -6.45 -5.38
C CYS A 40 16.95 -7.74 -5.65
N THR A 41 17.29 -8.46 -4.59
CA THR A 41 17.87 -9.83 -4.69
C THR A 41 16.78 -10.88 -4.62
N ASN A 42 15.82 -10.70 -3.69
CA ASN A 42 14.66 -11.56 -3.52
C ASN A 42 13.41 -10.67 -3.58
N PRO A 43 12.98 -10.32 -4.80
CA PRO A 43 11.89 -9.38 -4.98
C PRO A 43 10.56 -10.00 -4.54
N VAL A 44 9.81 -9.25 -3.76
CA VAL A 44 8.44 -9.56 -3.35
C VAL A 44 7.56 -8.38 -3.67
N ILE A 45 6.34 -8.64 -4.14
CA ILE A 45 5.38 -7.60 -4.48
C ILE A 45 4.17 -7.65 -3.55
N THR A 46 3.68 -6.47 -3.22
CA THR A 46 2.38 -6.30 -2.54
C THR A 46 1.23 -6.38 -3.54
N PRO A 47 0.00 -6.73 -3.11
CA PRO A 47 -1.17 -6.73 -4.00
C PRO A 47 -1.46 -5.35 -4.60
N PHE A 48 -0.89 -4.29 -4.04
CA PHE A 48 -1.06 -2.90 -4.47
C PHE A 48 -0.09 -2.47 -5.57
N GLY A 49 0.86 -3.35 -5.95
CA GLY A 49 1.80 -3.14 -7.05
C GLY A 49 3.17 -2.58 -6.64
N PHE A 50 3.51 -2.53 -5.35
CA PHE A 50 4.82 -2.05 -4.89
C PHE A 50 5.79 -3.21 -4.67
N LEU A 51 7.01 -3.05 -5.18
CA LEU A 51 8.10 -4.02 -5.12
C LEU A 51 8.99 -3.76 -3.90
N TYR A 52 9.34 -4.82 -3.18
CA TYR A 52 10.23 -4.77 -2.02
C TYR A 52 11.22 -5.93 -2.05
N ASP A 53 12.31 -5.81 -1.30
CA ASP A 53 13.10 -6.96 -0.93
C ASP A 53 12.42 -7.72 0.21
N LYS A 54 12.42 -9.06 0.12
CA LYS A 54 11.83 -9.96 1.12
C LYS A 54 12.30 -9.67 2.54
N ARG A 55 13.60 -9.43 2.75
CA ARG A 55 14.16 -9.11 4.07
C ARG A 55 13.65 -7.75 4.58
N ALA A 56 13.75 -6.72 3.75
CA ALA A 56 13.38 -5.35 4.11
C ALA A 56 11.90 -5.22 4.52
N ILE A 57 10.98 -5.81 3.74
CA ILE A 57 9.55 -5.72 4.07
C ILE A 57 9.19 -6.54 5.31
N LEU A 58 9.81 -7.71 5.51
CA LEU A 58 9.56 -8.53 6.69
C LEU A 58 10.05 -7.86 7.96
N ASP A 59 11.23 -7.23 7.91
CA ASP A 59 11.78 -6.49 9.04
C ASP A 59 10.93 -5.26 9.38
N TYR A 60 10.45 -4.54 8.36
CA TYR A 60 9.46 -3.48 8.54
C TYR A 60 8.17 -3.99 9.22
N ILE A 61 7.59 -5.10 8.73
CA ILE A 61 6.37 -5.68 9.34
C ILE A 61 6.61 -6.08 10.79
N ARG A 62 7.77 -6.68 11.11
CA ARG A 62 8.13 -7.03 12.50
C ARG A 62 8.23 -5.80 13.38
N LEU A 63 8.88 -4.74 12.91
CA LEU A 63 9.03 -3.48 13.64
C LEU A 63 7.66 -2.85 13.92
N MET A 64 6.81 -2.74 12.89
CA MET A 64 5.47 -2.15 13.03
C MET A 64 4.58 -2.96 13.98
N LYS A 65 4.64 -4.30 13.95
CA LYS A 65 3.93 -5.14 14.92
C LYS A 65 4.42 -4.94 16.35
N LYS A 66 5.73 -4.76 16.54
CA LYS A 66 6.31 -4.51 17.87
C LYS A 66 5.84 -3.16 18.42
N GLU A 67 5.82 -2.12 17.59
CA GLU A 67 5.30 -0.80 17.96
C GLU A 67 3.81 -0.83 18.26
N ALA A 68 3.01 -1.48 17.42
CA ALA A 68 1.57 -1.65 17.63
C ALA A 68 1.28 -2.42 18.93
N ALA A 69 2.04 -3.49 19.22
CA ALA A 69 1.92 -4.23 20.47
C ALA A 69 2.28 -3.39 21.70
N LYS A 70 3.27 -2.47 21.61
CA LYS A 70 3.61 -1.55 22.69
C LYS A 70 2.47 -0.56 22.94
N ARG A 71 1.95 0.07 21.88
CA ARG A 71 0.82 1.01 21.95
C ARG A 71 -0.44 0.34 22.51
N LEU A 72 -0.70 -0.91 22.13
CA LEU A 72 -1.84 -1.68 22.65
C LEU A 72 -1.70 -1.93 24.16
N LYS A 73 -0.52 -2.33 24.63
CA LYS A 73 -0.26 -2.52 26.08
C LYS A 73 -0.44 -1.24 26.89
N GLU A 74 0.09 -0.12 26.39
CA GLU A 74 -0.07 1.20 27.03
C GLU A 74 -1.54 1.62 27.10
N HIS A 75 -2.31 1.36 26.04
CA HIS A 75 -3.75 1.61 26.03
C HIS A 75 -4.53 0.68 26.96
N GLU A 76 -4.20 -0.62 27.00
CA GLU A 76 -4.81 -1.58 27.92
C GLU A 76 -4.52 -1.23 29.39
N ALA A 77 -3.31 -0.77 29.71
CA ALA A 77 -2.96 -0.29 31.06
C ALA A 77 -3.80 0.94 31.43
N ARG A 78 -3.87 1.94 30.54
CA ARG A 78 -4.71 3.14 30.72
C ARG A 78 -6.18 2.79 30.91
N ARG A 79 -6.70 1.82 30.15
CA ARG A 79 -8.07 1.30 30.29
C ARG A 79 -8.33 0.68 31.66
N LYS A 80 -7.37 -0.09 32.20
CA LYS A 80 -7.49 -0.67 33.55
C LYS A 80 -7.50 0.41 34.62
N GLU A 81 -6.63 1.41 34.51
CA GLU A 81 -6.59 2.56 35.41
C GLU A 81 -7.88 3.38 35.34
N GLU A 82 -8.39 3.70 34.16
CA GLU A 82 -9.66 4.41 33.97
C GLU A 82 -10.87 3.64 34.53
N CYS A 83 -10.92 2.31 34.36
CA CYS A 83 -11.95 1.47 34.96
C CYS A 83 -11.85 1.39 36.50
N SER A 84 -10.64 1.56 37.05
CA SER A 84 -10.41 1.56 38.51
C SER A 84 -10.74 2.90 39.17
N LYS A 85 -10.84 3.99 38.40
CA LYS A 85 -11.20 5.31 38.93
C LYS A 85 -12.69 5.29 39.32
N PRO A 86 -13.03 5.58 40.60
CA PRO A 86 -14.42 5.76 40.98
C PRO A 86 -15.01 6.89 40.14
N LEU A 87 -16.21 6.67 39.58
CA LEU A 87 -16.93 7.71 38.86
C LEU A 87 -17.08 8.92 39.79
N PRO A 88 -16.83 10.16 39.31
CA PRO A 88 -17.02 11.33 40.13
C PRO A 88 -18.52 11.46 40.45
N PHE A 89 -18.87 11.23 41.71
CA PHE A 89 -20.10 11.72 42.30
C PHE A 89 -19.74 12.45 43.58
N TYR A 90 -19.72 13.78 43.52
CA TYR A 90 -20.16 14.54 44.67
C TYR A 90 -21.36 15.38 44.22
N CYS A 91 -22.55 15.01 44.68
CA CYS A 91 -23.56 16.02 44.98
C CYS A 91 -23.31 16.36 46.44
N VAL A 92 -22.81 17.57 46.72
CA VAL A 92 -22.89 18.10 48.09
C VAL A 92 -24.27 18.72 48.19
N ASP A 93 -25.28 17.97 48.66
CA ASP A 93 -26.55 18.59 49.01
C ASP A 93 -26.41 19.26 50.40
N PRO A 94 -26.69 20.56 50.57
CA PRO A 94 -26.27 21.31 51.76
C PRO A 94 -27.03 21.05 53.06
N ILE A 95 -28.01 20.11 53.14
CA ILE A 95 -29.09 20.30 54.13
C ILE A 95 -29.29 19.19 55.18
N TYR A 96 -28.86 17.93 55.04
CA TYR A 96 -29.18 16.94 56.10
C TYR A 96 -28.07 15.92 56.44
N GLY A 97 -27.62 15.97 57.70
CA GLY A 97 -26.70 15.03 58.32
C GLY A 97 -27.29 13.64 58.56
N ARG A 98 -27.17 12.76 57.56
CA ARG A 98 -27.13 11.31 57.74
C ARG A 98 -26.13 10.71 56.75
N GLU A 99 -25.24 9.86 57.25
CA GLU A 99 -24.32 9.06 56.43
C GLU A 99 -25.09 8.22 55.41
N PRO A 100 -24.74 8.25 54.11
CA PRO A 100 -25.48 7.51 53.11
C PRO A 100 -24.99 6.06 53.06
N ARG A 101 -25.80 5.14 53.60
CA ARG A 101 -25.91 3.80 53.03
C ARG A 101 -26.81 3.90 51.81
N TYR A 102 -26.55 3.08 50.79
CA TYR A 102 -27.29 2.90 49.54
C TYR A 102 -26.86 3.78 48.35
N ILE A 103 -26.34 3.10 47.33
CA ILE A 103 -26.16 3.59 45.97
C ILE A 103 -27.54 3.88 45.40
N CYS A 104 -27.81 5.13 45.01
CA CYS A 104 -29.06 5.56 44.40
C CYS A 104 -29.27 4.85 43.06
N SER A 105 -30.30 3.98 42.98
CA SER A 105 -30.65 3.22 41.78
C SER A 105 -31.26 4.05 40.63
N ILE A 106 -31.35 5.38 40.79
CA ILE A 106 -31.98 6.29 39.82
C ILE A 106 -30.95 7.02 38.94
N TYR A 107 -29.65 6.94 39.26
CA TYR A 107 -28.59 7.50 38.42
C TYR A 107 -27.46 6.49 38.17
N VAL A 108 -27.82 5.33 37.61
CA VAL A 108 -26.84 4.61 36.78
C VAL A 108 -26.61 5.51 35.57
N PRO A 109 -25.44 6.12 35.37
CA PRO A 109 -25.21 6.92 34.18
C PRO A 109 -25.43 5.96 33.00
N LYS A 110 -26.49 6.21 32.22
CA LYS A 110 -26.83 5.42 31.05
C LYS A 110 -25.55 5.25 30.25
N SER A 111 -25.01 4.02 30.28
CA SER A 111 -23.86 3.52 29.52
C SER A 111 -23.02 4.65 28.93
N ARG A 112 -21.93 5.06 29.63
CA ARG A 112 -20.90 5.89 28.99
C ARG A 112 -20.44 5.13 27.75
N LYS A 113 -21.06 5.43 26.61
CA LYS A 113 -20.54 5.16 25.28
C LYS A 113 -19.40 6.15 25.10
N ASP A 114 -18.37 6.01 25.94
CA ASP A 114 -17.10 6.65 25.65
C ASP A 114 -16.73 6.10 24.27
N ARG A 115 -16.52 7.02 23.32
CA ARG A 115 -16.07 6.68 21.98
C ARG A 115 -14.67 6.11 22.12
N PHE A 116 -14.58 4.85 22.53
CA PHE A 116 -13.33 4.15 22.66
C PHE A 116 -12.77 3.96 21.25
N GLU A 117 -11.66 4.63 20.98
CA GLU A 117 -10.91 4.40 19.75
C GLU A 117 -10.35 2.98 19.80
N ILE A 118 -10.81 2.15 18.87
CA ILE A 118 -10.26 0.81 18.68
C ILE A 118 -8.86 1.01 18.08
N ILE A 119 -7.83 0.76 18.88
CA ILE A 119 -6.45 0.75 18.36
C ILE A 119 -6.30 -0.48 17.47
N GLU A 120 -6.23 -0.26 16.16
CA GLU A 120 -6.00 -1.33 15.20
C GLU A 120 -4.55 -1.83 15.28
N ASN A 121 -4.38 -3.14 15.47
CA ASN A 121 -3.08 -3.82 15.44
C ASN A 121 -2.67 -4.22 14.00
N SER A 122 -3.19 -3.50 13.00
CA SER A 122 -2.97 -3.81 11.59
C SER A 122 -1.68 -3.14 11.11
N VAL A 123 -0.84 -3.87 10.37
CA VAL A 123 0.35 -3.29 9.72
C VAL A 123 -0.08 -2.69 8.40
N SER A 124 0.34 -1.46 8.11
CA SER A 124 0.08 -0.78 6.84
C SER A 124 1.30 -0.82 5.92
N CYS A 125 1.05 -0.83 4.62
CA CYS A 125 2.06 -0.71 3.58
C CYS A 125 2.72 0.68 3.65
N PRO A 126 4.06 0.77 3.62
CA PRO A 126 4.77 2.04 3.76
C PRO A 126 4.51 3.01 2.59
N MET A 127 4.17 2.48 1.40
CA MET A 127 3.93 3.28 0.21
C MET A 127 2.45 3.60 -0.04
N SER A 128 1.52 2.72 0.35
CA SER A 128 0.09 2.91 0.08
C SER A 128 -0.77 3.22 1.30
N GLY A 129 -0.25 3.01 2.51
CA GLY A 129 -1.03 3.13 3.76
C GLY A 129 -2.09 2.05 3.96
N GLN A 130 -2.29 1.14 2.99
CA GLN A 130 -3.31 0.09 3.06
C GLN A 130 -2.84 -1.05 3.96
N SER A 131 -3.79 -1.73 4.62
CA SER A 131 -3.46 -2.87 5.49
C SER A 131 -2.77 -3.98 4.70
N LEU A 132 -1.71 -4.54 5.28
CA LEU A 132 -0.82 -5.50 4.63
C LEU A 132 -0.55 -6.68 5.56
N LYS A 133 -0.81 -7.90 5.06
CA LYS A 133 -0.42 -9.13 5.74
C LYS A 133 0.75 -9.78 5.02
N VAL A 134 1.54 -10.55 5.78
CA VAL A 134 2.68 -11.30 5.23
C VAL A 134 2.25 -12.33 4.18
N ARG A 135 1.05 -12.91 4.33
CA ARG A 135 0.49 -13.91 3.41
C ARG A 135 0.14 -13.32 2.04
N ASP A 136 -0.08 -12.02 1.98
CA ASP A 136 -0.50 -11.33 0.76
C ASP A 136 0.74 -10.92 -0.08
N LEU A 137 1.95 -11.14 0.44
CA LEU A 137 3.19 -10.91 -0.29
C LEU A 137 3.43 -12.04 -1.28
N ILE A 138 3.76 -11.67 -2.52
CA ILE A 138 3.95 -12.60 -3.63
C ILE A 138 5.42 -12.53 -4.03
N ASP A 139 6.09 -13.67 -4.09
CA ASP A 139 7.46 -13.76 -4.58
C ASP A 139 7.47 -13.49 -6.11
N VAL A 140 8.39 -12.63 -6.56
CA VAL A 140 8.50 -12.21 -7.97
C VAL A 140 9.66 -12.90 -8.65
N HIS A 141 9.47 -13.34 -9.88
CA HIS A 141 10.48 -13.97 -10.71
C HIS A 141 10.71 -13.14 -11.98
N PHE A 142 11.87 -12.50 -12.05
CA PHE A 142 12.32 -11.80 -13.25
C PHE A 142 13.13 -12.75 -14.15
N ALA A 143 12.65 -12.98 -15.37
CA ALA A 143 13.38 -13.75 -16.37
C ALA A 143 14.55 -12.93 -16.91
N ARG A 144 15.77 -13.46 -16.80
CA ARG A 144 16.99 -12.79 -17.26
C ARG A 144 17.26 -13.13 -18.72
N VAL A 145 17.68 -12.12 -19.49
CA VAL A 145 18.19 -12.32 -20.86
C VAL A 145 19.60 -12.91 -20.76
N TYR A 146 19.82 -14.04 -21.44
CA TYR A 146 21.14 -14.63 -21.57
C TYR A 146 21.83 -14.05 -22.82
N GLU A 147 22.69 -13.06 -22.62
CA GLU A 147 23.62 -12.59 -23.65
C GLU A 147 25.01 -13.18 -23.36
N PRO A 148 25.70 -13.80 -24.34
CA PRO A 148 27.08 -14.26 -24.14
C PRO A 148 27.98 -13.05 -23.85
N LEU A 149 28.85 -13.17 -22.85
CA LEU A 149 29.76 -12.12 -22.39
C LEU A 149 30.55 -11.51 -23.57
N SER A 150 30.07 -10.39 -24.09
CA SER A 150 30.93 -9.47 -24.84
C SER A 150 31.65 -8.59 -23.84
N HIS A 151 32.92 -8.29 -24.12
CA HIS A 151 33.91 -7.70 -23.22
C HIS A 151 33.57 -6.25 -22.81
N LEU A 152 32.54 -6.05 -22.00
CA LEU A 152 32.25 -4.82 -21.25
C LEU A 152 31.15 -5.19 -20.25
N ALA A 153 31.30 -4.81 -18.98
CA ALA A 153 30.38 -5.18 -17.90
C ALA A 153 28.90 -4.98 -18.29
N SER A 154 28.24 -6.05 -18.73
CA SER A 154 26.91 -5.98 -19.31
C SER A 154 25.88 -5.77 -18.19
N LYS A 155 25.15 -4.65 -18.27
CA LYS A 155 24.00 -4.38 -17.39
C LYS A 155 23.02 -5.55 -17.52
N VAL A 156 22.59 -6.12 -16.40
CA VAL A 156 21.63 -7.24 -16.38
C VAL A 156 20.32 -6.78 -17.02
N ARG A 157 19.91 -7.47 -18.10
CA ARG A 157 18.66 -7.22 -18.82
C ARG A 157 17.63 -8.28 -18.44
N TYR A 158 16.38 -7.86 -18.30
CA TYR A 158 15.26 -8.75 -18.01
C TYR A 158 14.29 -8.78 -19.19
N MET A 159 13.55 -9.87 -19.32
CA MET A 159 12.53 -10.05 -20.36
C MET A 159 11.21 -10.53 -19.78
N CYS A 160 10.15 -10.30 -20.54
CA CYS A 160 8.82 -10.81 -20.28
C CYS A 160 8.81 -12.35 -20.31
N ALA A 161 8.22 -13.00 -19.31
CA ALA A 161 8.18 -14.46 -19.22
C ALA A 161 7.37 -15.15 -20.35
N VAL A 162 6.55 -14.40 -21.09
CA VAL A 162 5.63 -14.94 -22.10
C VAL A 162 5.98 -14.48 -23.52
N THR A 163 6.31 -13.19 -23.69
CA THR A 163 6.66 -12.64 -25.01
C THR A 163 8.15 -12.61 -25.27
N HIS A 164 8.99 -12.82 -24.25
CA HIS A 164 10.45 -12.68 -24.30
C HIS A 164 10.92 -11.30 -24.78
N GLU A 165 10.05 -10.29 -24.77
CA GLU A 165 10.42 -8.90 -25.03
C GLU A 165 11.21 -8.34 -23.84
N VAL A 166 12.24 -7.55 -24.12
CA VAL A 166 13.04 -6.87 -23.09
C VAL A 166 12.16 -5.90 -22.31
N LEU A 167 12.30 -5.92 -20.98
CA LEU A 167 11.57 -5.06 -20.07
C LEU A 167 12.32 -3.74 -19.85
N ASP A 168 11.59 -2.63 -20.02
CA ASP A 168 12.07 -1.26 -19.79
C ASP A 168 11.17 -0.53 -18.78
N ASN A 169 11.72 0.50 -18.11
CA ASN A 169 10.95 1.36 -17.18
C ASN A 169 9.77 2.08 -17.86
N SER A 170 9.82 2.27 -19.17
CA SER A 170 8.75 2.92 -19.94
C SER A 170 7.55 1.99 -20.20
N VAL A 171 7.75 0.67 -20.16
CA VAL A 171 6.72 -0.30 -20.51
C VAL A 171 5.92 -0.64 -19.24
N PRO A 172 4.58 -0.53 -19.26
CA PRO A 172 3.77 -0.93 -18.12
C PRO A 172 3.86 -2.45 -17.93
N MET A 173 4.33 -2.85 -16.76
CA MET A 173 4.52 -4.24 -16.35
C MET A 173 3.44 -4.70 -15.39
N VAL A 174 3.21 -6.01 -15.37
CA VAL A 174 2.23 -6.69 -14.55
C VAL A 174 2.86 -7.96 -14.01
N VAL A 175 2.58 -8.28 -12.76
CA VAL A 175 2.97 -9.55 -12.13
C VAL A 175 1.74 -10.44 -12.01
N LEU A 176 1.87 -11.71 -12.39
CA LEU A 176 0.84 -12.71 -12.18
C LEU A 176 1.00 -13.33 -10.79
N ARG A 177 -0.04 -13.31 -9.95
CA ARG A 177 0.01 -13.88 -8.58
C ARG A 177 0.27 -15.38 -8.57
N THR A 178 -0.22 -16.10 -9.57
CA THR A 178 -0.15 -17.56 -9.70
C THR A 178 1.27 -18.09 -9.87
N SER A 179 2.08 -17.42 -10.70
CA SER A 179 3.46 -17.81 -11.03
C SER A 179 4.52 -16.89 -10.42
N GLY A 180 4.17 -15.67 -10.04
CA GLY A 180 5.14 -14.64 -9.67
C GLY A 180 5.90 -14.06 -10.86
N ASN A 181 5.58 -14.47 -12.09
CA ASN A 181 6.29 -14.03 -13.29
C ASN A 181 5.89 -12.61 -13.71
N VAL A 182 6.86 -11.86 -14.22
CA VAL A 182 6.66 -10.50 -14.75
C VAL A 182 6.35 -10.55 -16.24
N VAL A 183 5.26 -9.89 -16.62
CA VAL A 183 4.69 -9.88 -17.96
C VAL A 183 4.37 -8.45 -18.37
N THR A 184 4.42 -8.14 -19.68
CA THR A 184 3.99 -6.83 -20.19
C THR A 184 2.48 -6.68 -20.16
N ARG A 185 1.98 -5.46 -19.92
CA ARG A 185 0.52 -5.19 -19.93
C ARG A 185 -0.13 -5.49 -21.29
N LYS A 186 0.63 -5.38 -22.38
CA LYS A 186 0.19 -5.75 -23.73
C LYS A 186 -0.14 -7.24 -23.80
N CYS A 187 0.79 -8.10 -23.36
CA CYS A 187 0.58 -9.55 -23.32
C CYS A 187 -0.64 -9.94 -22.47
N VAL A 188 -0.87 -9.25 -21.34
CA VAL A 188 -2.07 -9.49 -20.52
C VAL A 188 -3.34 -9.21 -21.33
N THR A 189 -3.39 -8.09 -22.05
CA THR A 189 -4.59 -7.65 -22.77
C THR A 189 -4.88 -8.51 -24.00
N GLU A 190 -3.85 -8.92 -24.73
CA GLU A 190 -3.99 -9.61 -26.01
C GLU A 190 -4.09 -11.13 -25.90
N ARG A 191 -3.46 -11.73 -24.87
CA ARG A 191 -3.39 -13.19 -24.66
C ARG A 191 -4.13 -13.61 -23.39
N ILE A 192 -3.69 -13.14 -22.23
CA ILE A 192 -4.17 -13.67 -20.93
C ILE A 192 -5.65 -13.37 -20.69
N LYS A 193 -6.15 -12.19 -21.07
CA LYS A 193 -7.57 -11.82 -20.90
C LYS A 193 -8.54 -12.67 -21.73
N LYS A 194 -8.08 -13.36 -22.78
CA LYS A 194 -8.93 -14.22 -23.60
C LYS A 194 -9.18 -15.56 -22.92
N ASP A 195 -8.11 -16.15 -22.39
CA ASP A 195 -8.15 -17.50 -21.83
C ASP A 195 -8.31 -17.50 -20.30
N MET A 196 -8.04 -16.38 -19.62
CA MET A 196 -8.00 -16.23 -18.15
C MET A 196 -7.21 -17.35 -17.45
N ILE A 197 -6.11 -17.76 -18.09
CA ILE A 197 -5.19 -18.80 -17.64
C ILE A 197 -3.76 -18.23 -17.73
N ASP A 198 -2.93 -18.57 -16.76
CA ASP A 198 -1.52 -18.22 -16.76
C ASP A 198 -0.74 -19.15 -17.73
N PRO A 199 -0.15 -18.61 -18.80
CA PRO A 199 0.52 -19.40 -19.84
C PRO A 199 1.81 -20.07 -19.36
N THR A 200 2.37 -19.67 -18.21
CA THR A 200 3.64 -20.22 -17.71
C THR A 200 3.47 -21.44 -16.82
N ASN A 201 2.30 -21.62 -16.20
CA ASN A 201 2.02 -22.73 -15.28
C ASN A 201 0.68 -23.46 -15.55
N GLY A 202 -0.16 -22.95 -16.47
CA GLY A 202 -1.46 -23.53 -16.80
C GLY A 202 -2.55 -23.36 -15.73
N LYS A 203 -2.36 -22.54 -14.69
CA LYS A 203 -3.35 -22.31 -13.63
C LYS A 203 -4.37 -21.25 -14.06
N ALA A 204 -5.62 -21.42 -13.66
CA ALA A 204 -6.66 -20.41 -13.86
C ALA A 204 -6.33 -19.12 -13.08
N LEU A 205 -6.64 -17.98 -13.70
CA LEU A 205 -6.31 -16.64 -13.21
C LEU A 205 -7.59 -15.83 -13.01
N ASN A 206 -7.67 -15.05 -11.93
CA ASN A 206 -8.72 -14.05 -11.74
C ASN A 206 -8.20 -12.63 -12.02
N GLU A 207 -9.11 -11.66 -12.20
CA GLU A 207 -8.73 -10.26 -12.40
C GLU A 207 -7.90 -9.69 -11.23
N GLY A 208 -8.16 -10.13 -9.99
CA GLY A 208 -7.41 -9.73 -8.80
C GLY A 208 -6.00 -10.32 -8.69
N ASP A 209 -5.68 -11.33 -9.50
CA ASP A 209 -4.36 -11.96 -9.55
C ASP A 209 -3.42 -11.26 -10.54
N ILE A 210 -3.96 -10.33 -11.34
CA ILE A 210 -3.25 -9.46 -12.28
C ILE A 210 -2.83 -8.20 -11.53
N ILE A 211 -1.58 -8.14 -11.05
CA ILE A 211 -1.10 -7.03 -10.22
C ILE A 211 -0.25 -6.08 -11.07
N PRO A 212 -0.75 -4.87 -11.39
CA PRO A 212 0.04 -3.90 -12.13
C PRO A 212 1.20 -3.38 -11.26
N LEU A 213 2.42 -3.43 -11.79
CA LEU A 213 3.61 -2.93 -11.10
C LEU A 213 3.60 -1.39 -11.12
N LYS A 214 3.79 -0.76 -9.95
CA LYS A 214 3.89 0.68 -9.79
C LYS A 214 5.35 1.09 -9.64
N LEU A 215 5.85 1.81 -10.63
CA LEU A 215 7.18 2.42 -10.56
C LEU A 215 7.12 3.71 -9.74
N MET A 216 8.11 3.90 -8.88
CA MET A 216 8.27 5.17 -8.17
C MET A 216 8.83 6.21 -9.13
N LYS A 217 8.05 7.25 -9.41
CA LYS A 217 8.57 8.50 -9.98
C LYS A 217 9.16 9.29 -8.82
N GLN A 218 10.45 9.65 -8.87
CA GLN A 218 10.94 10.66 -7.92
C GLN A 218 10.32 12.00 -8.33
N ASN A 219 9.65 12.65 -7.39
CA ASN A 219 9.15 14.02 -7.54
C ASN A 219 10.30 15.01 -7.42
#